data_AF-A0AAD1HNX3-F1
#
_entry.id   AF-A0AAD1HNX3-F1
#
_cell.length_a   1.000
_cell.length_b   1.000
_cell.length_c   1.000
_cell.angle_alpha   90.00
_cell.angle_beta   90.00
_cell.angle_gamma   90.00
#
_symmetry.space_group_name_H-M   'P 1'
#
loop_
_entity.id
_entity.type
_entity.pdbx_description
1 polymer ?
#
loop_
_entity_poly.entity_id
_entity_poly.type
_entity_poly.pdbx_seq_one_letter_code
_entity_poly.pdbx_strand_id
1 'polypeptide(L)'
;MLHLMRNRAGVSWLILVAATLASFALGADHGTGSLVAVAVLAIAAIKVRLVGLDFMELRHAPIPLRVAFEVYCVGLWALLSGLYLWL
;
A
#
# COMPACT_ATOMS: atom_id res chain seq x y z
N MET A 1 22.60 9.46 -10.51
CA MET A 1 21.20 9.28 -10.05
C MET A 1 20.39 8.23 -10.81
N LEU A 2 20.36 8.20 -12.16
CA LEU A 2 19.53 7.28 -12.95
C LEU A 2 19.80 5.77 -12.71
N HIS A 3 20.95 5.39 -12.15
CA HIS A 3 21.29 3.99 -11.91
C HIS A 3 20.53 3.35 -10.73
N LEU A 4 20.04 4.14 -9.75
CA LEU A 4 19.16 3.63 -8.69
C LEU A 4 17.78 3.21 -9.24
N MET A 5 17.32 3.85 -10.33
CA MET A 5 16.04 3.56 -10.97
C MET A 5 16.02 2.21 -11.71
N ARG A 6 17.19 1.58 -11.93
CA ARG A 6 17.29 0.26 -12.59
C ARG A 6 17.02 -0.89 -11.62
N ASN A 7 17.08 -0.67 -10.32
CA ASN A 7 16.77 -1.69 -9.33
C ASN A 7 15.29 -1.64 -8.94
N ARG A 8 14.65 -2.81 -8.73
CA ARG A 8 13.22 -2.90 -8.38
C ARG A 8 12.84 -2.04 -7.17
N ALA A 9 13.71 -1.98 -6.17
CA ALA A 9 13.53 -1.13 -5.00
C ALA A 9 13.40 0.37 -5.36
N GLY A 10 14.12 0.84 -6.39
CA GLY A 10 14.01 2.22 -6.88
C GLY A 10 12.68 2.50 -7.57
N VAL A 11 12.14 1.51 -8.29
CA VAL A 11 10.79 1.61 -8.88
C VAL A 11 9.73 1.62 -7.78
N SER A 12 9.83 0.71 -6.80
CA SER A 12 8.91 0.65 -5.66
C SER A 12 8.98 1.93 -4.82
N TRP A 13 10.16 2.53 -4.66
CA TRP A 13 10.32 3.84 -4.03
C TRP A 13 9.53 4.94 -4.76
N LEU A 14 9.66 5.04 -6.10
CA LEU A 14 8.91 6.03 -6.89
C LEU A 14 7.39 5.82 -6.78
N ILE A 15 6.94 4.56 -6.79
CA ILE A 15 5.53 4.22 -6.59
C ILE A 15 5.06 4.66 -5.20
N LEU A 16 5.86 4.46 -4.16
CA LEU A 16 5.53 4.88 -2.78
C LEU A 16 5.46 6.41 -2.66
N VAL A 17 6.33 7.14 -3.35
CA VAL A 17 6.28 8.62 -3.42
C VAL A 17 4.98 9.05 -4.10
N ALA A 18 4.69 8.51 -5.29
CA ALA A 18 3.46 8.82 -6.03
C ALA A 18 2.20 8.48 -5.23
N ALA A 19 2.17 7.32 -4.56
CA ALA A 19 1.09 6.91 -3.68
C ALA A 19 0.88 7.88 -2.51
N THR A 20 1.96 8.41 -1.95
CA THR A 20 1.88 9.38 -0.85
C THR A 20 1.31 10.71 -1.33
N LEU A 21 1.74 11.20 -2.49
CA LEU A 21 1.17 12.41 -3.10
C LEU A 21 -0.30 12.23 -3.46
N ALA A 22 -0.68 11.06 -4.00
CA ALA A 22 -2.06 10.74 -4.33
C ALA A 22 -2.95 10.70 -3.07
N SER A 23 -2.52 10.03 -1.99
CA SER A 23 -3.26 10.04 -0.72
C SER A 23 -3.36 11.44 -0.11
N PHE A 24 -2.31 12.25 -0.23
CA PHE A 24 -2.35 13.64 0.26
C PHE A 24 -3.35 14.48 -0.52
N ALA A 25 -3.35 14.40 -1.85
CA ALA A 25 -4.31 15.12 -2.70
C ALA A 25 -5.76 14.69 -2.43
N LEU A 26 -6.00 13.39 -2.23
CA LEU A 26 -7.30 12.87 -1.83
C LEU A 26 -7.75 13.41 -0.47
N GLY A 27 -6.84 13.58 0.49
CA GLY A 27 -7.16 14.12 1.81
C GLY A 27 -7.24 15.65 1.89
N ALA A 28 -6.66 16.38 0.94
CA ALA A 28 -6.57 17.84 1.00
C ALA A 28 -7.87 18.56 0.55
N ASP A 29 -8.54 18.06 -0.49
CA ASP A 29 -9.69 18.73 -1.11
C ASP A 29 -11.01 17.94 -1.04
N HIS A 30 -10.96 16.63 -0.79
CA HIS A 30 -12.17 15.81 -0.73
C HIS A 30 -12.57 15.59 0.73
N GLY A 31 -13.74 16.11 1.12
CA GLY A 31 -14.37 15.82 2.40
C GLY A 31 -14.55 14.31 2.63
N THR A 32 -14.93 13.94 3.87
CA THR A 32 -15.04 12.57 4.41
C THR A 32 -16.11 11.69 3.73
N GLY A 33 -16.07 11.57 2.40
CA GLY A 33 -16.88 10.69 1.62
C GLY A 33 -16.37 9.26 1.79
N SER A 34 -17.29 8.32 1.95
CA SER A 34 -16.91 6.98 2.34
C SER A 34 -15.99 6.28 1.33
N LEU A 35 -16.19 6.56 0.04
CA LEU A 35 -15.32 6.14 -1.06
C LEU A 35 -13.88 6.68 -0.96
N VAL A 36 -13.69 7.92 -0.49
CA VAL A 36 -12.36 8.53 -0.36
C VAL A 36 -11.57 7.81 0.73
N ALA A 37 -12.21 7.54 1.87
CA ALA A 37 -11.58 6.80 2.97
C ALA A 37 -11.20 5.37 2.54
N VAL A 38 -12.09 4.64 1.86
CA VAL A 38 -11.80 3.29 1.33
C VAL A 38 -10.63 3.33 0.33
N ALA A 39 -10.55 4.36 -0.52
CA ALA A 39 -9.45 4.54 -1.47
C ALA A 39 -8.12 4.86 -0.75
N VAL A 40 -8.13 5.72 0.27
CA VAL A 40 -6.94 6.01 1.08
C VAL A 40 -6.44 4.75 1.81
N LEU A 41 -7.36 3.96 2.37
CA LEU A 41 -7.03 2.66 2.99
C LEU A 41 -6.43 1.68 1.96
N ALA A 42 -6.96 1.66 0.73
CA ALA A 42 -6.41 0.82 -0.34
C ALA A 42 -4.98 1.24 -0.69
N ILE A 43 -4.72 2.54 -0.83
CA ILE A 43 -3.38 3.07 -1.09
C ILE A 43 -2.44 2.70 0.06
N ALA A 44 -2.88 2.83 1.31
CA ALA A 44 -2.08 2.45 2.48
C ALA A 44 -1.71 0.95 2.46
N ALA A 45 -2.67 0.06 2.17
CA ALA A 45 -2.41 -1.38 2.08
C ALA A 45 -1.44 -1.74 0.94
N ILE A 46 -1.57 -1.08 -0.22
CA ILE A 46 -0.63 -1.23 -1.34
C ILE A 46 0.78 -0.78 -0.93
N LYS A 47 0.91 0.34 -0.20
CA LYS A 47 2.20 0.81 0.32
C LYS A 47 2.84 -0.23 1.24
N VAL A 48 2.08 -0.80 2.19
CA VAL A 48 2.56 -1.86 3.08
C VAL A 48 3.06 -3.06 2.26
N ARG A 49 2.29 -3.51 1.26
CA ARG A 49 2.67 -4.64 0.41
C ARG A 49 3.97 -4.39 -0.37
N LEU A 50 4.14 -3.19 -0.94
CA LEU A 50 5.35 -2.81 -1.67
C LEU A 50 6.59 -2.77 -0.75
N VAL A 51 6.43 -2.18 0.45
CA VAL A 51 7.50 -2.16 1.45
C VAL A 51 7.89 -3.58 1.86
N GLY A 52 6.91 -4.43 2.16
CA GLY A 52 7.20 -5.81 2.56
C GLY A 52 7.91 -6.61 1.46
N LEU A 53 7.38 -6.60 0.24
CA LEU A 53 7.92 -7.41 -0.85
C LEU A 53 9.30 -6.95 -1.33
N ASP A 54 9.53 -5.65 -1.44
CA ASP A 54 10.72 -5.11 -2.11
C ASP A 54 11.76 -4.51 -1.15
N PHE A 55 11.39 -4.13 0.09
CA PHE A 55 12.34 -3.60 1.09
C PHE A 55 12.58 -4.55 2.26
N MET A 56 11.61 -5.40 2.63
CA MET A 56 11.82 -6.46 3.64
C MET A 56 12.15 -7.82 3.01
N GLU A 57 12.39 -7.85 1.70
CA GLU A 57 12.74 -9.04 0.91
C GLU A 57 11.76 -10.23 1.04
N LEU A 58 10.52 -10.00 1.49
CA LEU A 58 9.46 -11.01 1.63
C LEU A 58 9.12 -11.72 0.31
N ARG A 59 9.52 -11.14 -0.82
CA ARG A 59 9.44 -11.76 -2.15
C ARG A 59 10.22 -13.07 -2.25
N HIS A 60 11.37 -13.17 -1.59
CA HIS A 60 12.27 -14.32 -1.63
C HIS A 60 12.10 -15.22 -0.40
N ALA A 61 11.22 -14.82 0.53
CA ALA A 61 10.85 -15.63 1.68
C ALA A 61 10.13 -16.92 1.26
N PRO A 62 10.14 -17.96 2.11
CA PRO A 62 9.38 -19.18 1.86
C PRO A 62 7.91 -18.88 1.62
N ILE A 63 7.31 -19.58 0.64
CA ILE A 63 5.94 -19.34 0.12
C ILE A 63 4.89 -19.15 1.23
N PRO A 64 4.84 -19.93 2.33
CA PRO A 64 3.83 -19.77 3.37
C PRO A 64 3.85 -18.38 4.00
N LEU A 65 5.06 -17.85 4.22
CA LEU A 65 5.27 -16.56 4.86
C LEU A 65 4.87 -15.42 3.92
N ARG A 66 5.22 -15.54 2.64
CA ARG A 66 4.78 -14.60 1.61
C ARG A 66 3.25 -14.59 1.48
N VAL A 67 2.60 -15.76 1.45
CA VAL A 67 1.14 -15.87 1.39
C VAL A 67 0.50 -15.26 2.63
N ALA A 68 1.00 -15.56 3.83
CA ALA A 68 0.49 -14.98 5.06
C ALA A 68 0.57 -13.44 5.05
N PHE A 69 1.66 -12.88 4.54
CA PHE A 69 1.83 -11.43 4.41
C PHE A 69 0.87 -10.81 3.38
N GLU A 70 0.70 -11.44 2.21
CA GLU A 70 -0.25 -10.96 1.19
C GLU A 70 -1.69 -11.04 1.70
N VAL A 71 -2.06 -12.12 2.39
CA VAL A 71 -3.36 -12.26 3.08
C VAL A 71 -3.54 -11.20 4.15
N TYR A 72 -2.50 -10.93 4.96
CA TYR A 72 -2.54 -9.86 5.95
C TYR A 72 -2.83 -8.50 5.32
N CYS A 73 -2.17 -8.15 4.21
CA CYS A 73 -2.39 -6.87 3.53
C CYS A 73 -3.84 -6.72 3.02
N VAL A 74 -4.38 -7.78 2.40
CA VAL A 74 -5.77 -7.78 1.90
C VAL A 74 -6.78 -7.78 3.05
N GLY A 75 -6.54 -8.60 4.08
CA GLY A 75 -7.39 -8.69 5.27
C GLY A 75 -7.42 -7.38 6.05
N LEU A 76 -6.28 -6.72 6.22
CA LEU A 76 -6.18 -5.39 6.85
C LEU A 76 -7.03 -4.37 6.10
N TRP A 77 -6.90 -4.31 4.77
CA TRP A 77 -7.69 -3.39 3.97
C TRP A 77 -9.19 -3.68 4.04
N ALA A 78 -9.59 -4.94 3.87
CA ALA A 78 -10.98 -5.35 3.89
C ALA A 78 -11.63 -5.10 5.26
N LEU A 79 -10.92 -5.43 6.35
CA LEU A 79 -11.39 -5.20 7.71
C LEU A 79 -11.57 -3.71 7.99
N LEU A 80 -10.55 -2.88 7.75
CA LEU A 80 -10.62 -1.45 8.04
C LEU A 80 -11.67 -0.74 7.18
N SER A 81 -11.76 -1.10 5.89
CA SER A 81 -12.77 -0.54 5.00
C SER A 81 -14.18 -0.97 5.42
N GLY A 82 -14.35 -2.24 5.76
CA GLY A 82 -15.63 -2.77 6.25
C GLY A 82 -16.06 -2.10 7.56
N LEU A 83 -15.16 -1.96 8.53
CA LEU A 83 -15.43 -1.27 9.78
C LEU A 83 -15.84 0.19 9.51
N TYR A 84 -15.08 0.92 8.69
CA TYR A 84 -15.40 2.30 8.37
C TYR A 84 -16.72 2.48 7.59
N LEU A 85 -17.15 1.49 6.82
CA LEU A 85 -18.43 1.51 6.12
C LEU A 85 -19.63 1.18 7.03
N TRP A 86 -19.39 0.41 8.10
CA TRP A 86 -20.45 -0.10 8.98
C TRP A 86 -20.58 0.63 10.33
N LEU A 87 -19.52 1.29 10.80
CA LEU A 87 -19.46 2.06 12.06
C LEU A 87 -19.43 3.57 11.77
#